data_AF-A0AAW9BNA8-F1
#
_entry.id   AF-A0AAW9BNA8-F1
#
_cell.length_a   1.000
_cell.length_b   1.000
_cell.length_c   1.000
_cell.angle_alpha   90.00
_cell.angle_beta   90.00
_cell.angle_gamma   90.00
#
_symmetry.space_group_name_H-M   'P 1'
#
loop_
_entity.id
_entity.type
_entity.pdbx_description
1 polymer ?
#
loop_
_entity_poly.entity_id
_entity_poly.type
_entity_poly.pdbx_seq_one_letter_code
_entity_poly.pdbx_strand_id
1 'polypeptide(L)'
;SLSFQSSDYFALMLLGLSAVAAFAGKGQVIKAWMMTILGLMLSTVGIDKGVGVERFTFGLTDLMDGFSFLLLAMATFALGETLMGILKPSNDTRDEEQDKLSNIGSMKVTKEEIKEVAPVSIRSSILGFFTGVLPGAGATIAAFLSYGLERNLAPKEKKEEFGKGSIRGLVAPESANNAASSGSFVPLLTLGIPGSGTTAIMLGALIAYGIQPGPRLFVEHPDVFWSVIISMYFGNIVLVILNLPLIPYISKLLAVPRTVLLPMILFFSITGVYFVSFNTMDV
;
A
#
# COMPACT_ATOMS: atom_id res chain seq x y z
N SER A 1 5.20 -12.16 24.41
CA SER A 1 3.81 -11.74 24.10
C SER A 1 2.97 -11.39 25.34
N LEU A 2 3.31 -11.87 26.56
CA LEU A 2 2.60 -11.49 27.81
C LEU A 2 2.89 -10.09 28.38
N SER A 3 3.82 -9.33 27.78
CA SER A 3 4.24 -8.01 28.28
C SER A 3 3.55 -6.83 27.59
N PHE A 4 2.80 -7.05 26.50
CA PHE A 4 2.12 -5.97 25.79
C PHE A 4 0.80 -5.65 26.47
N GLN A 5 0.75 -4.51 27.14
CA GLN A 5 -0.43 -4.05 27.86
C GLN A 5 -1.23 -3.05 27.01
N SER A 6 -2.42 -2.68 27.50
CA SER A 6 -3.28 -1.69 26.84
C SER A 6 -2.55 -0.36 26.57
N SER A 7 -1.62 0.02 27.44
CA SER A 7 -0.75 1.20 27.26
C SER A 7 0.15 1.09 26.03
N ASP A 8 0.68 -0.10 25.75
CA ASP A 8 1.61 -0.31 24.65
C ASP A 8 0.87 -0.34 23.31
N TYR A 9 -0.32 -0.96 23.27
CA TYR A 9 -1.21 -0.88 22.10
C TYR A 9 -1.63 0.56 21.82
N PHE A 10 -1.99 1.32 22.86
CA PHE A 10 -2.34 2.73 22.71
C PHE A 10 -1.16 3.55 22.17
N ALA A 11 0.04 3.37 22.73
CA ALA A 11 1.25 4.07 22.28
C ALA A 11 1.61 3.73 20.83
N LEU A 12 1.49 2.45 20.44
CA LEU A 12 1.72 2.02 19.06
C LEU A 12 0.68 2.58 18.09
N MET A 13 -0.61 2.60 18.47
CA MET A 13 -1.64 3.22 17.65
C MET A 13 -1.39 4.72 17.50
N LEU A 14 -1.05 5.42 18.59
CA LEU A 14 -0.72 6.84 18.55
C LEU A 14 0.50 7.12 17.68
N LEU A 15 1.54 6.29 17.77
CA LEU A 15 2.73 6.36 16.92
C LEU A 15 2.35 6.16 15.46
N GLY A 16 1.54 5.15 15.14
CA GLY A 16 1.06 4.89 13.78
C GLY A 16 0.26 6.06 13.20
N LEU A 17 -0.71 6.57 13.95
CA LEU A 17 -1.53 7.72 13.54
C LEU A 17 -0.67 8.98 13.35
N SER A 18 0.33 9.18 14.22
CA SER A 18 1.28 10.30 14.12
C SER A 18 2.23 10.13 12.94
N ALA A 19 2.64 8.90 12.62
CA ALA A 19 3.49 8.60 11.47
C ALA A 19 2.79 8.97 10.17
N VAL A 20 1.50 8.63 10.01
CA VAL A 20 0.68 9.03 8.84
C VAL A 20 0.77 10.54 8.60
N ALA A 21 0.65 11.34 9.66
CA ALA A 21 0.74 12.79 9.54
C ALA A 21 2.18 13.30 9.34
N ALA A 22 3.17 12.69 10.00
CA ALA A 22 4.59 13.05 9.87
C ALA A 22 5.12 12.83 8.45
N PHE A 23 4.58 11.83 7.76
CA PHE A 23 4.96 11.50 6.39
C PHE A 23 4.06 12.13 5.31
N ALA A 24 3.08 12.94 5.72
CA ALA A 24 2.34 13.78 4.77
C ALA A 24 3.30 14.76 4.08
N GLY A 25 3.10 14.98 2.77
CA GLY A 25 3.93 15.88 1.97
C GLY A 25 4.07 17.27 2.61
N LYS A 26 5.17 17.99 2.30
CA LYS A 26 5.45 19.32 2.88
C LYS A 26 4.22 20.24 2.78
N GLY A 27 3.75 20.74 3.93
CA GLY A 27 2.58 21.62 4.03
C GLY A 27 1.22 20.91 4.10
N GLN A 28 1.17 19.58 4.06
CA GLN A 28 -0.08 18.80 4.08
C GLN A 28 -0.34 18.08 5.42
N VAL A 29 0.55 18.23 6.40
CA VAL A 29 0.46 17.59 7.73
C VAL A 29 -0.87 17.85 8.42
N ILE A 30 -1.40 19.08 8.33
CA ILE A 30 -2.71 19.42 8.93
C ILE A 30 -3.85 18.66 8.25
N LYS A 31 -3.80 18.50 6.92
CA LYS A 31 -4.80 17.75 6.15
C LYS A 31 -4.75 16.27 6.52
N ALA A 32 -3.55 15.72 6.69
CA ALA A 32 -3.38 14.34 7.13
C ALA A 32 -3.98 14.11 8.52
N TRP A 33 -3.70 15.01 9.49
CA TRP A 33 -4.34 14.94 10.81
C TRP A 33 -5.87 15.04 10.75
N MET A 34 -6.41 15.96 9.95
CA MET A 34 -7.87 16.07 9.75
C MET A 34 -8.47 14.77 9.19
N MET A 35 -7.83 14.17 8.20
CA MET A 35 -8.30 12.91 7.60
C MET A 35 -8.16 11.73 8.58
N THR A 36 -7.10 11.69 9.39
CA THR A 36 -6.92 10.68 10.44
C THR A 36 -8.04 10.78 11.47
N ILE A 37 -8.34 11.99 11.95
CA ILE A 37 -9.44 12.22 12.91
C ILE A 37 -10.78 11.84 12.28
N LEU A 38 -11.03 12.21 11.03
CA LEU A 38 -12.25 11.83 10.31
C LEU A 38 -12.38 10.31 10.21
N GLY A 39 -11.30 9.60 9.88
CA GLY A 39 -11.29 8.13 9.83
C GLY A 39 -11.59 7.49 11.19
N LEU A 40 -11.02 8.05 12.28
CA LEU A 40 -11.33 7.60 13.64
C LEU A 40 -12.79 7.86 14.02
N MET A 41 -13.39 8.97 13.59
CA MET A 41 -14.81 9.22 13.82
C MET A 41 -15.68 8.19 13.08
N LEU A 42 -15.36 7.91 11.80
CA LEU A 42 -16.10 6.92 11.01
C LEU A 42 -15.96 5.51 11.58
N SER A 43 -14.81 5.14 12.15
CA SER A 43 -14.63 3.81 12.75
C SER A 43 -15.41 3.59 14.04
N THR A 44 -15.99 4.64 14.64
CA THR A 44 -16.86 4.52 15.83
C THR A 44 -18.31 4.18 15.50
N VAL A 45 -18.70 4.17 14.23
CA VAL A 45 -20.05 3.84 13.77
C VAL A 45 -20.25 2.32 13.76
N GLY A 46 -21.33 1.85 14.37
CA GLY A 46 -21.71 0.43 14.44
C GLY A 46 -21.79 -0.11 15.88
N ILE A 47 -21.87 -1.43 16.00
CA ILE A 47 -21.88 -2.12 17.30
C ILE A 47 -20.46 -2.17 17.87
N ASP A 48 -20.28 -1.64 19.08
CA ASP A 48 -19.03 -1.78 19.82
C ASP A 48 -18.77 -3.26 20.15
N LYS A 49 -17.68 -3.83 19.63
CA LYS A 49 -17.35 -5.26 19.83
C LYS A 49 -17.01 -5.64 21.28
N GLY A 50 -16.66 -4.68 22.12
CA GLY A 50 -16.35 -4.91 23.53
C GLY A 50 -17.58 -4.89 24.42
N VAL A 51 -18.50 -3.95 24.18
CA VAL A 51 -19.65 -3.68 25.07
C VAL A 51 -21.00 -4.05 24.45
N GLY A 52 -21.06 -4.28 23.14
CA GLY A 52 -22.28 -4.65 22.41
C GLY A 52 -23.28 -3.51 22.22
N VAL A 53 -22.86 -2.26 22.45
CA VAL A 53 -23.73 -1.08 22.30
C VAL A 53 -23.66 -0.53 20.88
N GLU A 54 -24.82 -0.20 20.32
CA GLU A 54 -24.90 0.52 19.05
C GLU A 54 -24.45 1.98 19.20
N ARG A 55 -23.54 2.42 18.32
CA ARG A 55 -23.08 3.81 18.26
C ARG A 55 -23.29 4.37 16.87
N PHE A 56 -23.97 5.51 16.79
CA PHE A 56 -24.17 6.25 15.55
C PHE A 56 -24.83 5.42 14.42
N THR A 57 -25.60 4.39 14.75
CA THR A 57 -26.36 3.55 13.79
C THR A 57 -27.63 4.23 13.30
N PHE A 58 -28.14 5.23 14.04
CA PHE A 58 -29.36 6.00 13.73
C PHE A 58 -30.59 5.13 13.43
N GLY A 59 -30.63 3.88 13.93
CA GLY A 59 -31.70 2.92 13.69
C GLY A 59 -31.67 2.22 12.31
N LEU A 60 -30.61 2.42 11.52
CA LEU A 60 -30.40 1.72 10.26
C LEU A 60 -29.62 0.43 10.49
N THR A 61 -30.19 -0.70 10.07
CA THR A 61 -29.58 -2.03 10.23
C THR A 61 -28.26 -2.15 9.48
N ASP A 62 -28.13 -1.56 8.29
CA ASP A 62 -26.88 -1.56 7.52
C ASP A 62 -25.71 -0.86 8.24
N LEU A 63 -26.00 0.09 9.14
CA LEU A 63 -24.96 0.77 9.91
C LEU A 63 -24.54 0.00 11.18
N MET A 64 -25.24 -1.06 11.55
CA MET A 64 -24.90 -1.87 12.74
C MET A 64 -23.56 -2.58 12.58
N ASP A 65 -23.23 -3.01 11.36
CA ASP A 65 -21.93 -3.59 11.01
C ASP A 65 -20.83 -2.52 10.82
N GLY A 66 -21.20 -1.23 10.89
CA GLY A 66 -20.34 -0.10 10.64
C GLY A 66 -19.98 0.06 9.16
N PHE A 67 -19.06 0.98 8.86
CA PHE A 67 -18.56 1.11 7.49
C PHE A 67 -17.58 -0.02 7.17
N SER A 68 -17.86 -0.77 6.11
CA SER A 68 -16.90 -1.74 5.58
C SER A 68 -15.61 -1.02 5.20
N PHE A 69 -14.52 -1.36 5.88
CA PHE A 69 -13.20 -0.78 5.61
C PHE A 69 -12.80 -0.99 4.14
N LEU A 70 -13.06 -2.19 3.60
CA LEU A 70 -12.75 -2.53 2.22
C LEU A 70 -13.51 -1.64 1.24
N LEU A 71 -14.81 -1.45 1.50
CA LEU A 71 -15.67 -0.58 0.71
C LEU A 71 -15.15 0.86 0.69
N LEU A 72 -14.89 1.40 1.89
CA LEU A 72 -14.40 2.76 2.06
C LEU A 72 -13.03 2.95 1.37
N ALA A 73 -12.12 1.99 1.50
CA ALA A 73 -10.79 2.03 0.88
C ALA A 73 -10.88 1.97 -0.65
N MET A 74 -11.69 1.07 -1.21
CA MET A 74 -11.88 0.95 -2.66
C MET A 74 -12.56 2.19 -3.24
N ALA A 75 -13.64 2.67 -2.61
CA ALA A 75 -14.36 3.85 -3.06
C ALA A 75 -13.47 5.10 -3.02
N THR A 76 -12.77 5.34 -1.90
CA THR A 76 -11.90 6.53 -1.77
C THR A 76 -10.70 6.49 -2.72
N PHE A 77 -10.09 5.32 -2.94
CA PHE A 77 -8.97 5.19 -3.87
C PHE A 77 -9.44 5.35 -5.33
N ALA A 78 -10.50 4.65 -5.72
CA ALA A 78 -11.03 4.71 -7.08
C ALA A 78 -11.60 6.09 -7.42
N LEU A 79 -12.43 6.66 -6.55
CA LEU A 79 -12.98 8.00 -6.73
C LEU A 79 -11.89 9.06 -6.65
N GLY A 80 -10.94 8.93 -5.72
CA GLY A 80 -9.82 9.85 -5.58
C GLY A 80 -8.97 9.92 -6.84
N GLU A 81 -8.61 8.77 -7.41
CA GLU A 81 -7.81 8.70 -8.64
C GLU A 81 -8.59 9.21 -9.85
N THR A 82 -9.88 8.88 -9.95
CA THR A 82 -10.77 9.38 -11.01
C THR A 82 -10.91 10.90 -10.95
N LEU A 83 -11.21 11.45 -9.78
CA LEU A 83 -11.36 12.89 -9.58
C LEU A 83 -10.05 13.63 -9.84
N MET A 84 -8.92 13.10 -9.38
CA MET A 84 -7.60 13.67 -9.70
C MET A 84 -7.32 13.63 -11.20
N GLY A 85 -7.69 12.54 -11.88
CA GLY A 85 -7.58 12.41 -13.33
C GLY A 85 -8.42 13.42 -14.11
N ILE A 86 -9.60 13.79 -13.60
CA ILE A 86 -10.48 14.81 -14.19
C ILE A 86 -9.98 16.24 -13.86
N LEU A 87 -9.56 16.48 -12.63
CA LEU A 87 -9.17 17.81 -12.12
C LEU A 87 -7.79 18.26 -12.59
N LYS A 88 -6.88 17.33 -12.89
CA LYS A 88 -5.58 17.60 -13.51
C LYS A 88 -5.53 16.94 -14.89
N PRO A 89 -6.14 17.53 -15.92
CA PRO A 89 -5.89 17.12 -17.28
C PRO A 89 -4.41 17.38 -17.58
N SER A 90 -3.58 16.35 -17.45
CA SER A 90 -2.21 16.39 -17.95
C SER A 90 -2.28 16.41 -19.47
N ASN A 91 -1.43 17.20 -20.11
CA ASN A 91 -1.27 17.15 -21.57
C ASN A 91 -1.03 15.71 -22.01
N ASP A 92 -1.67 15.32 -23.11
CA ASP A 92 -1.58 14.00 -23.71
C ASP A 92 -0.14 13.73 -24.15
N THR A 93 0.66 13.07 -23.31
CA THR A 93 2.07 12.71 -23.58
C THR A 93 2.19 11.47 -24.46
N ARG A 94 1.09 11.02 -25.07
CA ARG A 94 0.99 9.76 -25.81
C ARG A 94 2.03 9.63 -26.91
N ASP A 95 2.27 10.69 -27.68
CA ASP A 95 3.23 10.65 -28.78
C ASP A 95 4.68 10.58 -28.26
N GLU A 96 5.00 11.29 -27.17
CA GLU A 96 6.31 11.21 -26.52
C GLU A 96 6.57 9.86 -25.82
N GLU A 97 5.54 9.27 -25.23
CA GLU A 97 5.63 7.98 -24.55
C GLU A 97 5.71 6.82 -25.54
N GLN A 98 4.94 6.87 -26.63
CA GLN A 98 4.95 5.86 -27.68
C GLN A 98 6.29 5.82 -28.44
N ASP A 99 6.91 6.99 -28.70
CA ASP A 99 8.25 7.07 -29.29
C ASP A 99 9.33 6.52 -28.35
N LYS A 100 9.24 6.79 -27.04
CA LYS A 100 10.17 6.24 -26.03
C LYS A 100 9.99 4.73 -25.83
N LEU A 101 8.76 4.22 -25.91
CA LEU A 101 8.43 2.78 -25.86
C LEU A 101 8.94 2.02 -27.09
N SER A 102 8.95 2.66 -28.26
CA SER A 102 9.50 2.06 -29.49
C SER A 102 11.04 1.87 -29.46
N ASN A 103 11.72 2.65 -28.61
CA ASN A 103 13.17 2.64 -28.40
C ASN A 103 13.61 1.87 -27.14
N ILE A 104 12.75 1.02 -26.56
CA ILE A 104 13.15 0.14 -25.45
C ILE A 104 14.22 -0.83 -25.98
N GLY A 105 15.47 -0.57 -25.59
CA GLY A 105 16.61 -1.42 -25.90
C GLY A 105 16.55 -2.78 -25.21
N SER A 106 17.70 -3.46 -25.14
CA SER A 106 17.83 -4.74 -24.45
C SER A 106 17.34 -4.67 -22.98
N MET A 107 16.31 -5.44 -22.64
CA MET A 107 15.83 -5.64 -21.25
C MET A 107 16.82 -6.42 -20.35
N LYS A 108 17.99 -6.83 -20.87
CA LYS A 108 18.99 -7.56 -20.08
C LYS A 108 19.82 -6.59 -19.24
N VAL A 109 19.78 -6.79 -17.93
CA VAL A 109 20.66 -6.11 -16.97
C VAL A 109 22.08 -6.65 -17.12
N THR A 110 23.06 -5.75 -17.24
CA THR A 110 24.48 -6.08 -17.31
C THR A 110 25.03 -6.44 -15.93
N LYS A 111 26.12 -7.23 -15.88
CA LYS A 111 26.76 -7.60 -14.61
C LYS A 111 27.32 -6.39 -13.84
N GLU A 112 27.71 -5.36 -14.56
CA GLU A 112 28.21 -4.10 -13.98
C GLU A 112 27.08 -3.33 -13.29
N GLU A 113 25.91 -3.22 -13.94
CA GLU A 113 24.71 -2.65 -13.33
C GLU A 113 24.31 -3.41 -12.07
N ILE A 114 24.30 -4.75 -12.09
CA ILE A 114 23.98 -5.57 -10.90
C ILE A 114 24.91 -5.24 -9.74
N LYS A 115 26.22 -5.14 -9.99
CA LYS A 115 27.20 -4.83 -8.95
C LYS A 115 27.01 -3.42 -8.38
N GLU A 116 26.61 -2.48 -9.23
CA GLU A 116 26.31 -1.11 -8.81
C GLU A 116 25.02 -1.03 -7.98
N VAL A 117 23.97 -1.75 -8.39
CA VAL A 117 22.64 -1.64 -7.76
C VAL A 117 22.44 -2.56 -6.57
N ALA A 118 23.20 -3.65 -6.43
CA ALA A 118 23.12 -4.57 -5.30
C ALA A 118 23.20 -3.85 -3.92
N PRO A 119 24.19 -2.97 -3.65
CA PRO A 119 24.23 -2.26 -2.38
C PRO A 119 23.05 -1.30 -2.19
N VAL A 120 22.54 -0.69 -3.28
CA VAL A 120 21.34 0.16 -3.27
C VAL A 120 20.12 -0.67 -2.86
N SER A 121 19.94 -1.83 -3.49
CA SER A 121 18.80 -2.71 -3.23
C SER A 121 18.78 -3.19 -1.78
N ILE A 122 19.93 -3.60 -1.23
CA ILE A 122 20.02 -4.09 0.16
C ILE A 122 19.67 -2.99 1.15
N ARG A 123 20.32 -1.81 1.06
CA ARG A 123 20.06 -0.71 2.01
C ARG A 123 18.64 -0.18 1.91
N SER A 124 18.10 -0.07 0.70
CA SER A 124 16.73 0.37 0.49
C SER A 124 15.71 -0.68 0.94
N SER A 125 16.01 -1.97 0.81
CA SER A 125 15.17 -3.04 1.36
C SER A 125 15.14 -2.99 2.89
N ILE A 126 16.28 -2.75 3.55
CA ILE A 126 16.32 -2.60 5.01
C ILE A 126 15.48 -1.40 5.44
N LEU A 127 15.69 -0.24 4.81
CA LEU A 127 14.90 0.96 5.11
C LEU A 127 13.40 0.72 4.84
N GLY A 128 13.09 0.08 3.72
CA GLY A 128 11.72 -0.25 3.32
C GLY A 128 11.04 -1.19 4.31
N PHE A 129 11.71 -2.25 4.74
CA PHE A 129 11.20 -3.18 5.74
C PHE A 129 10.86 -2.46 7.05
N PHE A 130 11.78 -1.70 7.62
CA PHE A 130 11.51 -0.97 8.87
C PHE A 130 10.42 0.09 8.70
N THR A 131 10.37 0.76 7.55
CA THR A 131 9.28 1.70 7.25
C THR A 131 7.94 0.96 7.13
N GLY A 132 7.90 -0.23 6.52
CA GLY A 132 6.68 -1.03 6.40
C GLY A 132 6.20 -1.62 7.72
N VAL A 133 7.10 -1.91 8.66
CA VAL A 133 6.75 -2.33 10.02
C VAL A 133 6.05 -1.20 10.79
N LEU A 134 6.32 0.06 10.46
CA LEU A 134 5.62 1.20 11.06
C LEU A 134 4.16 1.24 10.59
N PRO A 135 3.18 1.22 11.51
CA PRO A 135 1.77 1.31 11.14
C PRO A 135 1.47 2.59 10.36
N GLY A 136 0.72 2.47 9.25
CA GLY A 136 0.25 3.61 8.47
C GLY A 136 1.30 4.31 7.59
N ALA A 137 2.59 3.94 7.66
CA ALA A 137 3.59 4.51 6.76
C ALA A 137 3.49 3.95 5.33
N GLY A 138 3.19 2.65 5.19
CA GLY A 138 2.97 2.03 3.89
C GLY A 138 4.17 2.08 2.92
N ALA A 139 3.95 1.53 1.72
CA ALA A 139 5.02 1.30 0.76
C ALA A 139 5.42 2.56 -0.04
N THR A 140 4.47 3.47 -0.27
CA THR A 140 4.71 4.75 -0.96
C THR A 140 5.70 5.65 -0.21
N ILE A 141 5.55 5.75 1.12
CA ILE A 141 6.47 6.57 1.95
C ILE A 141 7.86 5.93 1.97
N ALA A 142 7.94 4.59 2.08
CA ALA A 142 9.20 3.87 1.96
C ALA A 142 9.92 4.15 0.64
N ALA A 143 9.18 4.19 -0.48
CA ALA A 143 9.72 4.56 -1.79
C ALA A 143 10.25 6.01 -1.82
N PHE A 144 9.51 6.98 -1.28
CA PHE A 144 9.98 8.37 -1.23
C PHE A 144 11.20 8.57 -0.32
N LEU A 145 11.22 7.94 0.85
CA LEU A 145 12.33 8.02 1.79
C LEU A 145 13.59 7.39 1.20
N SER A 146 13.47 6.20 0.61
CA SER A 146 14.61 5.54 -0.04
C SER A 146 15.13 6.32 -1.24
N TYR A 147 14.25 6.91 -2.06
CA TYR A 147 14.64 7.79 -3.17
C TYR A 147 15.42 9.02 -2.67
N GLY A 148 14.91 9.70 -1.64
CA GLY A 148 15.58 10.86 -1.05
C GLY A 148 16.92 10.51 -0.39
N LEU A 149 16.97 9.39 0.32
CA LEU A 149 18.19 8.87 0.94
C LEU A 149 19.23 8.53 -0.13
N GLU A 150 18.85 7.77 -1.15
CA GLU A 150 19.75 7.36 -2.23
C GLU A 150 20.26 8.56 -3.03
N ARG A 151 19.40 9.55 -3.31
CA ARG A 151 19.81 10.81 -3.96
C ARG A 151 20.87 11.56 -3.14
N ASN A 152 20.78 11.51 -1.81
CA ASN A 152 21.76 12.16 -0.94
C ASN A 152 23.08 11.38 -0.83
N LEU A 153 23.02 10.05 -0.85
CA LEU A 153 24.18 9.16 -0.77
C LEU A 153 24.90 8.94 -2.10
N ALA A 154 24.22 9.13 -3.23
CA ALA A 154 24.81 8.91 -4.55
C ALA A 154 26.05 9.79 -4.78
N PRO A 155 27.08 9.30 -5.50
CA PRO A 155 28.20 10.11 -5.95
C PRO A 155 27.73 11.33 -6.76
N LYS A 156 28.48 12.43 -6.73
CA LYS A 156 28.09 13.70 -7.41
C LYS A 156 27.75 13.48 -8.89
N GLU A 157 28.56 12.68 -9.59
CA GLU A 157 28.35 12.31 -11.00
C GLU A 157 26.98 11.64 -11.22
N LYS A 158 26.58 10.77 -10.30
CA LYS A 158 25.32 10.02 -10.37
C LYS A 158 24.12 10.79 -9.81
N LYS A 159 24.34 11.82 -8.97
CA LYS A 159 23.26 12.68 -8.45
C LYS A 159 22.53 13.44 -9.55
N GLU A 160 23.22 13.79 -10.64
CA GLU A 160 22.63 14.54 -11.76
C GLU A 160 21.70 13.68 -12.64
N GLU A 161 21.80 12.36 -12.55
CA GLU A 161 20.93 11.40 -13.26
C GLU A 161 19.54 11.27 -12.58
N PHE A 162 19.39 11.68 -11.31
CA PHE A 162 18.12 11.57 -10.60
C PHE A 162 17.06 12.48 -11.23
N GLY A 163 15.89 11.90 -11.55
CA GLY A 163 14.84 12.58 -12.31
C GLY A 163 15.06 12.59 -13.83
N LYS A 164 16.19 12.08 -14.33
CA LYS A 164 16.50 11.93 -15.77
C LYS A 164 16.64 10.47 -16.20
N GLY A 165 16.23 9.52 -15.37
CA GLY A 165 16.34 8.08 -15.63
C GLY A 165 17.46 7.35 -14.88
N SER A 166 17.94 7.85 -13.73
CA SER A 166 18.92 7.13 -12.91
C SER A 166 18.44 5.73 -12.51
N ILE A 167 19.27 4.71 -12.79
CA ILE A 167 19.02 3.33 -12.35
C ILE A 167 18.95 3.25 -10.82
N ARG A 168 19.80 4.00 -10.10
CA ARG A 168 19.75 4.05 -8.62
C ARG A 168 18.46 4.68 -8.12
N GLY A 169 18.00 5.70 -8.83
CA GLY A 169 16.71 6.36 -8.57
C GLY A 169 15.50 5.48 -8.84
N LEU A 170 15.64 4.39 -9.60
CA LEU A 170 14.60 3.37 -9.80
C LEU A 170 14.72 2.23 -8.79
N VAL A 171 15.93 1.67 -8.62
CA VAL A 171 16.13 0.50 -7.75
C VAL A 171 15.86 0.83 -6.28
N ALA A 172 16.24 2.01 -5.80
CA ALA A 172 16.00 2.38 -4.40
C ALA A 172 14.50 2.36 -4.02
N PRO A 173 13.61 3.09 -4.70
CA PRO A 173 12.19 3.07 -4.39
C PRO A 173 11.54 1.71 -4.62
N GLU A 174 11.89 0.97 -5.67
CA GLU A 174 11.31 -0.35 -5.95
C GLU A 174 11.70 -1.39 -4.89
N SER A 175 12.98 -1.44 -4.50
CA SER A 175 13.44 -2.34 -3.44
C SER A 175 12.80 -2.00 -2.09
N ALA A 176 12.68 -0.69 -1.78
CA ALA A 176 12.04 -0.26 -0.53
C ALA A 176 10.54 -0.56 -0.51
N ASN A 177 9.84 -0.32 -1.62
CA ASN A 177 8.42 -0.62 -1.79
C ASN A 177 8.13 -2.11 -1.59
N ASN A 178 8.91 -2.98 -2.24
CA ASN A 178 8.73 -4.43 -2.12
C ASN A 178 9.02 -4.93 -0.70
N ALA A 179 10.09 -4.42 -0.06
CA ALA A 179 10.42 -4.77 1.32
C ALA A 179 9.38 -4.24 2.33
N ALA A 180 8.84 -3.04 2.11
CA ALA A 180 7.81 -2.45 2.94
C ALA A 180 6.49 -3.24 2.87
N SER A 181 6.14 -3.75 1.68
CA SER A 181 4.97 -4.62 1.50
C SER A 181 5.07 -5.85 2.41
N SER A 182 6.23 -6.53 2.41
CA SER A 182 6.46 -7.66 3.32
C SER A 182 6.54 -7.25 4.79
N GLY A 183 7.20 -6.13 5.10
CA GLY A 183 7.32 -5.60 6.46
C GLY A 183 5.97 -5.25 7.10
N SER A 184 5.00 -4.82 6.29
CA SER A 184 3.66 -4.46 6.76
C SER A 184 2.83 -5.64 7.28
N PHE A 185 3.23 -6.88 6.98
CA PHE A 185 2.62 -8.08 7.56
C PHE A 185 3.05 -8.35 9.00
N VAL A 186 4.19 -7.83 9.43
CA VAL A 186 4.68 -8.02 10.80
C VAL A 186 3.68 -7.46 11.82
N PRO A 187 3.30 -6.17 11.81
CA PRO A 187 2.31 -5.65 12.75
C PRO A 187 0.90 -6.22 12.50
N LEU A 188 0.56 -6.57 11.25
CA LEU A 188 -0.72 -7.19 10.93
C LEU A 188 -0.90 -8.53 11.64
N LEU A 189 0.04 -9.46 11.44
CA LEU A 189 -0.08 -10.82 11.97
C LEU A 189 0.17 -10.88 13.48
N THR A 190 1.05 -10.01 13.99
CA THR A 190 1.45 -10.05 15.40
C THR A 190 0.60 -9.17 16.31
N LEU A 191 0.06 -8.05 15.82
CA LEU A 191 -0.69 -7.08 16.62
C LEU A 191 -2.11 -6.83 16.09
N GLY A 192 -2.47 -7.34 14.91
CA GLY A 192 -3.75 -7.04 14.27
C GLY A 192 -3.82 -5.61 13.73
N ILE A 193 -2.69 -4.91 13.59
CA ILE A 193 -2.64 -3.51 13.15
C ILE A 193 -2.07 -3.46 11.72
N PRO A 194 -2.81 -2.94 10.73
CA PRO A 194 -2.33 -2.91 9.36
C PRO A 194 -1.22 -1.86 9.15
N GLY A 195 -0.16 -2.24 8.44
CA GLY A 195 0.94 -1.34 8.07
C GLY A 195 0.68 -0.49 6.82
N SER A 196 -0.27 -0.91 5.97
CA SER A 196 -0.67 -0.27 4.73
C SER A 196 -2.15 -0.50 4.41
N GLY A 197 -2.69 0.25 3.44
CA GLY A 197 -4.06 0.03 2.93
C GLY A 197 -4.29 -1.39 2.41
N THR A 198 -3.32 -1.97 1.70
CA THR A 198 -3.42 -3.36 1.19
C THR A 198 -3.47 -4.40 2.32
N THR A 199 -2.67 -4.23 3.37
CA THR A 199 -2.75 -5.11 4.55
C THR A 199 -4.00 -4.90 5.38
N ALA A 200 -4.61 -3.73 5.32
CA ALA A 200 -5.89 -3.48 5.98
C ALA A 200 -7.04 -4.20 5.26
N ILE A 201 -6.98 -4.31 3.92
CA ILE A 201 -7.88 -5.18 3.15
C ILE A 201 -7.69 -6.64 3.57
N MET A 202 -6.44 -7.08 3.69
CA MET A 202 -6.11 -8.43 4.16
C MET A 202 -6.63 -8.71 5.58
N LEU A 203 -6.53 -7.73 6.49
CA LEU A 203 -7.11 -7.81 7.84
C LEU A 203 -8.63 -8.04 7.76
N GLY A 204 -9.33 -7.27 6.91
CA GLY A 204 -10.76 -7.44 6.67
C GLY A 204 -11.10 -8.84 6.16
N ALA A 205 -10.33 -9.36 5.20
CA ALA A 205 -10.50 -10.71 4.69
C ALA A 205 -10.31 -11.77 5.78
N LEU A 206 -9.24 -11.70 6.57
CA LEU A 206 -8.98 -12.65 7.66
C LEU A 206 -10.12 -12.66 8.69
N ILE A 207 -10.61 -11.48 9.08
CA ILE A 207 -11.76 -11.34 9.99
C ILE A 207 -13.03 -11.95 9.38
N ALA A 208 -13.28 -11.74 8.09
CA ALA A 208 -14.42 -12.33 7.38
C ALA A 208 -14.37 -13.87 7.37
N TYR A 209 -13.18 -14.45 7.35
CA TYR A 209 -12.95 -15.90 7.51
C TYR A 209 -12.93 -16.36 8.97
N GLY A 210 -13.23 -15.49 9.93
CA GLY A 210 -13.22 -15.81 11.36
C GLY A 210 -11.84 -15.90 12.00
N ILE A 211 -10.79 -15.47 11.29
CA ILE A 211 -9.40 -15.49 11.77
C ILE A 211 -9.08 -14.11 12.33
N GLN A 212 -8.90 -14.01 13.65
CA GLN A 212 -8.52 -12.75 14.32
C GLN A 212 -6.98 -12.64 14.39
N PRO A 213 -6.33 -11.72 13.64
CA PRO A 213 -4.88 -11.56 13.71
C PRO A 213 -4.46 -10.91 15.03
N GLY A 214 -3.25 -11.21 15.49
CA GLY A 214 -2.74 -10.72 16.77
C GLY A 214 -1.78 -11.70 17.45
N PRO A 215 -1.38 -11.42 18.70
CA PRO A 215 -0.32 -12.19 19.36
C PRO A 215 -0.68 -13.66 19.59
N ARG A 216 -1.96 -14.01 19.50
CA ARG A 216 -2.46 -15.37 19.68
C ARG A 216 -2.57 -16.14 18.37
N LEU A 217 -2.45 -15.48 17.21
CA LEU A 217 -2.62 -16.09 15.89
C LEU A 217 -1.67 -17.27 15.68
N PHE A 218 -0.40 -17.15 16.08
CA PHE A 218 0.57 -18.23 15.92
C PHE A 218 0.33 -19.43 16.86
N VAL A 219 -0.50 -19.26 17.91
CA VAL A 219 -0.87 -20.31 18.86
C VAL A 219 -2.19 -20.96 18.46
N GLU A 220 -3.19 -20.16 18.09
CA GLU A 220 -4.54 -20.60 17.76
C GLU A 220 -4.67 -21.10 16.31
N HIS A 221 -3.95 -20.47 15.39
CA HIS A 221 -3.93 -20.81 13.96
C HIS A 221 -2.48 -20.89 13.43
N PRO A 222 -1.65 -21.81 13.94
CA PRO A 222 -0.25 -21.96 13.53
C PRO A 222 -0.13 -22.32 12.04
N ASP A 223 -1.07 -23.11 11.53
CA ASP A 223 -1.20 -23.49 10.13
C ASP A 223 -1.38 -22.26 9.24
N VAL A 224 -2.29 -21.35 9.59
CA VAL A 224 -2.51 -20.09 8.85
C VAL A 224 -1.26 -19.21 8.94
N PHE A 225 -0.72 -19.03 10.15
CA PHE A 225 0.44 -18.16 10.36
C PHE A 225 1.63 -18.59 9.51
N TRP A 226 2.03 -19.86 9.56
CA TRP A 226 3.17 -20.36 8.78
C TRP A 226 2.86 -20.46 7.29
N SER A 227 1.62 -20.78 6.90
CA SER A 227 1.21 -20.78 5.49
C SER A 227 1.35 -19.41 4.87
N VAL A 228 0.96 -18.35 5.58
CA VAL A 228 1.15 -16.96 5.10
C VAL A 228 2.63 -16.66 4.90
N ILE A 229 3.48 -16.94 5.89
CA ILE A 229 4.93 -16.70 5.77
C ILE A 229 5.55 -17.47 4.60
N ILE A 230 5.25 -18.77 4.46
CA ILE A 230 5.76 -19.60 3.35
C ILE A 230 5.23 -19.10 2.00
N SER A 231 3.95 -18.71 1.94
CA SER A 231 3.34 -18.16 0.73
C SER A 231 3.99 -16.86 0.29
N MET A 232 4.56 -16.05 1.19
CA MET A 232 5.30 -14.85 0.82
C MET A 232 6.60 -15.20 0.08
N TYR A 233 7.34 -16.22 0.53
CA TYR A 233 8.54 -16.67 -0.18
C TYR A 233 8.19 -17.25 -1.55
N PHE A 234 7.23 -18.17 -1.61
CA PHE A 234 6.80 -18.79 -2.86
C PHE A 234 6.17 -17.77 -3.81
N GLY A 235 5.33 -16.88 -3.27
CA GLY A 235 4.68 -15.80 -3.99
C GLY A 235 5.68 -14.83 -4.61
N ASN A 236 6.80 -14.54 -3.95
CA ASN A 236 7.87 -13.73 -4.55
C ASN A 236 8.54 -14.46 -5.75
N ILE A 237 8.74 -15.78 -5.67
CA ILE A 237 9.26 -16.57 -6.79
C ILE A 237 8.27 -16.51 -7.96
N VAL A 238 6.99 -16.75 -7.69
CA VAL A 238 5.92 -16.67 -8.69
C VAL A 238 5.83 -15.26 -9.28
N LEU A 239 5.95 -14.22 -8.45
CA LEU A 239 5.97 -12.82 -8.87
C LEU A 239 7.09 -12.55 -9.87
N VAL A 240 8.29 -13.06 -9.65
CA VAL A 240 9.41 -12.90 -10.59
C VAL A 240 9.12 -13.59 -11.92
N ILE A 241 8.61 -14.83 -11.86
CA ILE A 241 8.26 -15.63 -13.05
C ILE A 241 7.14 -14.96 -13.85
N LEU A 242 6.16 -14.33 -13.20
CA LEU A 242 5.07 -13.60 -13.83
C LEU A 242 5.51 -12.22 -14.33
N ASN A 243 6.20 -11.42 -13.51
CA ASN A 243 6.51 -10.04 -13.86
C ASN A 243 7.46 -9.96 -15.05
N LEU A 244 8.55 -10.75 -15.08
CA LEU A 244 9.55 -10.69 -16.17
C LEU A 244 8.94 -10.79 -17.59
N PRO A 245 8.10 -11.79 -17.92
CA PRO A 245 7.46 -11.88 -19.23
C PRO A 245 6.32 -10.86 -19.41
N LEU A 246 5.73 -10.34 -18.32
CA LEU A 246 4.65 -9.36 -18.39
C LEU A 246 5.14 -7.92 -18.59
N ILE A 247 6.41 -7.60 -18.30
CA ILE A 247 7.01 -6.27 -18.51
C ILE A 247 6.61 -5.64 -19.87
N PRO A 248 6.78 -6.29 -21.03
CA PRO A 248 6.45 -5.68 -22.33
C PRO A 248 4.94 -5.47 -22.55
N TYR A 249 4.08 -6.15 -21.81
CA TYR A 249 2.63 -5.96 -21.88
C TYR A 249 2.19 -4.84 -20.94
N ILE A 250 2.74 -4.81 -19.71
CA ILE A 250 2.47 -3.76 -18.72
C ILE A 250 3.02 -2.42 -19.21
N SER A 251 4.18 -2.40 -19.88
CA SER A 251 4.74 -1.17 -20.43
C SER A 251 3.84 -0.54 -21.50
N LYS A 252 3.11 -1.35 -22.29
CA LYS A 252 2.11 -0.85 -23.25
C LYS A 252 0.88 -0.24 -22.58
N LEU A 253 0.60 -0.57 -21.32
CA LEU A 253 -0.48 0.05 -20.56
C LEU A 253 -0.23 1.56 -20.35
N LEU A 254 1.05 1.98 -20.29
CA LEU A 254 1.41 3.40 -20.21
C LEU A 254 0.95 4.19 -21.44
N ALA A 255 0.90 3.54 -22.61
CA ALA A 255 0.42 4.15 -23.85
C ALA A 255 -1.12 4.17 -23.98
N VAL A 256 -1.87 3.60 -23.03
CA VAL A 256 -3.35 3.62 -23.06
C VAL A 256 -3.84 5.00 -22.66
N PRO A 257 -4.73 5.63 -23.46
CA PRO A 257 -5.20 6.97 -23.19
C PRO A 257 -5.96 7.02 -21.86
N ARG A 258 -5.70 8.07 -21.06
CA ARG A 258 -6.37 8.29 -19.76
C ARG A 258 -7.89 8.30 -19.87
N THR A 259 -8.42 8.73 -21.02
CA THR A 259 -9.87 8.73 -21.32
C THR A 259 -10.50 7.34 -21.33
N VAL A 260 -9.72 6.29 -21.58
CA VAL A 260 -10.17 4.89 -21.49
C VAL A 260 -9.78 4.28 -20.14
N LEU A 261 -8.59 4.62 -19.63
CA LEU A 261 -8.08 4.08 -18.38
C LEU A 261 -8.96 4.45 -17.17
N LEU A 262 -9.39 5.72 -17.05
CA LEU A 262 -10.17 6.19 -15.91
C LEU A 262 -11.56 5.52 -15.82
N PRO A 263 -12.36 5.43 -16.91
CA PRO A 263 -13.62 4.68 -16.89
C PRO A 263 -13.44 3.19 -16.55
N MET A 264 -12.36 2.56 -17.01
CA MET A 264 -12.08 1.16 -16.66
C MET A 264 -11.77 1.00 -15.17
N ILE A 265 -10.99 1.91 -14.57
CA ILE A 265 -10.73 1.91 -13.12
C ILE A 265 -12.04 2.02 -12.33
N LEU A 266 -12.91 2.96 -12.71
CA LEU A 266 -14.24 3.11 -12.11
C LEU A 266 -15.07 1.83 -12.23
N PHE A 267 -15.16 1.28 -13.44
CA PHE A 267 -15.95 0.08 -13.74
C PHE A 267 -15.51 -1.10 -12.87
N PHE A 268 -14.20 -1.39 -12.81
CA PHE A 268 -13.69 -2.50 -12.00
C PHE A 268 -13.82 -2.25 -10.50
N SER A 269 -13.72 -0.99 -10.06
CA SER A 269 -13.87 -0.64 -8.64
C SER A 269 -15.32 -0.79 -8.18
N ILE A 270 -16.29 -0.30 -8.95
CA ILE A 270 -17.72 -0.46 -8.69
C ILE A 270 -18.11 -1.95 -8.71
N THR A 271 -17.64 -2.68 -9.73
CA THR A 271 -17.91 -4.11 -9.87
C THR A 271 -17.30 -4.90 -8.71
N GLY A 272 -16.07 -4.59 -8.31
CA GLY A 272 -15.41 -5.23 -7.17
C GLY A 272 -16.11 -4.97 -5.85
N VAL A 273 -16.57 -3.74 -5.62
CA VAL A 273 -17.39 -3.38 -4.46
C VAL A 273 -18.67 -4.22 -4.41
N TYR A 274 -19.40 -4.27 -5.53
CA TYR A 274 -20.66 -5.01 -5.61
C TYR A 274 -20.48 -6.51 -5.31
N PHE A 275 -19.42 -7.13 -5.83
CA PHE A 275 -19.15 -8.56 -5.61
C PHE A 275 -18.72 -8.91 -4.18
N VAL A 276 -18.24 -7.95 -3.40
CA VAL A 276 -17.80 -8.23 -2.03
C VAL A 276 -18.93 -8.03 -1.02
N SER A 277 -19.78 -7.03 -1.19
CA SER A 277 -20.89 -6.82 -0.26
C SER A 277 -22.17 -7.56 -0.65
N PHE A 278 -22.37 -7.85 -1.94
CA PHE A 278 -23.68 -8.25 -2.50
C PHE A 278 -24.85 -7.33 -2.08
N ASN A 279 -24.56 -6.14 -1.58
CA ASN A 279 -25.54 -5.15 -1.12
C ASN A 279 -25.57 -4.00 -2.12
N THR A 280 -26.75 -3.71 -2.65
CA THR A 280 -26.95 -2.62 -3.62
C THR A 280 -26.79 -1.23 -3.00
N MET A 281 -26.90 -1.11 -1.67
CA MET A 281 -26.72 0.16 -0.95
C MET A 281 -25.25 0.55 -0.80
N ASP A 282 -24.31 -0.37 -1.02
CA ASP A 282 -22.87 -0.12 -0.92
C ASP A 282 -22.24 0.40 -2.22
N VAL A 283 -22.96 0.34 -3.35
CA VAL A 283 -22.49 0.75 -4.68
C VAL A 283 -22.87 2.19 -5.02
#